data_AF-A0A850B7B8-F1
#
_entry.id   AF-A0A850B7B8-F1
#
_cell.length_a   1.000
_cell.length_b   1.000
_cell.length_c   1.000
_cell.angle_alpha   90.00
_cell.angle_beta   90.00
_cell.angle_gamma   90.00
#
_symmetry.space_group_name_H-M   'P 1'
#
loop_
_entity.id
_entity.type
_entity.pdbx_description
1 polymer ?
#
loop_
_entity_poly.entity_id
_entity_poly.type
_entity_poly.pdbx_seq_one_letter_code
_entity_poly.pdbx_strand_id
1 'polypeptide(L)'
;MASQSLAFDGLERSEVRDLAANVIEVADSRPIIIGEERTASRRPRLDPASGRTYPITLSVWIADNDRYYLRFRVSASGEDMAALAGRAARVVGRFWAMADKRQGRLNARLRAATLDVWLNRDGNGGGEQSRNSIYVYDVYGIPTGLEWERTLAHELGHYLLPGPSGYTEPESWSNGLLGERLFLGWLRDDLQSGALKPSDLIFASRDEIFDYCAKQTDALVDRIRRRGPDRALLRATTRGGMDEATALLLYIPATHGPKALQQLLFYLPAMRTAEPTAVEFLKAYELWADRETEYSLTALCSDPIMVYMPAGPGRLFSSPPSLQTIEVEGATVKRLGEGSWLVHPATAGWRRIRLKCRGEADDEVITLKVQRKVAPR
;
A
#
# COMPACT_ATOMS: atom_id res chain seq x y z
N MET A 1 -22.92 23.41 -5.36
CA MET A 1 -23.84 22.44 -4.74
C MET A 1 -23.10 21.75 -3.60
N ALA A 2 -23.51 22.00 -2.36
CA ALA A 2 -22.91 21.37 -1.20
C ALA A 2 -23.37 19.90 -1.14
N SER A 3 -22.45 18.96 -1.34
CA SER A 3 -22.66 17.54 -1.04
C SER A 3 -22.86 17.43 0.46
N GLN A 4 -24.09 17.17 0.91
CA GLN A 4 -24.35 16.70 2.26
C GLN A 4 -23.59 15.38 2.44
N SER A 5 -22.42 15.45 3.09
CA SER A 5 -21.76 14.30 3.66
C SER A 5 -22.72 13.74 4.70
N LEU A 6 -23.50 12.72 4.33
CA LEU A 6 -24.14 11.83 5.30
C LEU A 6 -23.00 11.23 6.12
N ALA A 7 -22.72 11.83 7.28
CA ALA A 7 -21.89 11.21 8.27
C ALA A 7 -22.57 9.88 8.60
N PHE A 8 -21.97 8.78 8.17
CA PHE A 8 -22.38 7.46 8.63
C PHE A 8 -22.06 7.43 10.12
N ASP A 9 -23.07 7.65 10.96
CA ASP A 9 -22.91 7.52 12.40
C ASP A 9 -22.43 6.11 12.71
N GLY A 10 -21.24 6.02 13.30
CA GLY A 10 -20.67 4.73 13.68
C GLY A 10 -21.54 4.05 14.73
N LEU A 11 -21.53 2.73 14.75
CA LEU A 11 -22.29 1.94 15.72
C LEU A 11 -21.41 1.59 16.93
N GLU A 12 -22.02 1.43 18.09
CA GLU A 12 -21.37 0.84 19.26
C GLU A 12 -21.10 -0.66 19.02
N ARG A 13 -20.13 -1.22 19.74
CA ARG A 13 -19.75 -2.65 19.59
C ARG A 13 -20.92 -3.60 19.79
N SER A 14 -21.78 -3.33 20.78
CA SER A 14 -22.96 -4.14 21.09
C SER A 14 -23.96 -4.11 19.93
N GLU A 15 -24.19 -2.92 19.35
CA GLU A 15 -25.10 -2.76 18.21
C GLU A 15 -24.61 -3.55 16.99
N VAL A 16 -23.31 -3.54 16.71
CA VAL A 16 -22.75 -4.36 15.62
C VAL A 16 -22.86 -5.85 15.91
N ARG A 17 -22.67 -6.27 17.17
CA ARG A 17 -22.86 -7.68 17.57
C ARG A 17 -24.30 -8.15 17.38
N ASP A 18 -25.28 -7.29 17.65
CA ASP A 18 -26.69 -7.60 17.43
C ASP A 18 -27.02 -7.72 15.92
N LEU A 19 -26.31 -6.96 15.09
CA LEU A 19 -26.42 -7.02 13.63
C LEU A 19 -25.65 -8.18 12.98
N ALA A 20 -24.61 -8.70 13.64
CA ALA A 20 -23.69 -9.69 13.10
C ALA A 20 -23.86 -11.08 13.73
N ALA A 21 -24.32 -12.06 12.95
CA ALA A 21 -24.52 -13.43 13.44
C ALA A 21 -23.22 -14.15 13.88
N ASN A 22 -22.06 -13.71 13.38
CA ASN A 22 -20.75 -14.22 13.74
C ASN A 22 -19.79 -13.04 13.89
N VAL A 23 -18.85 -13.10 14.82
CA VAL A 23 -17.83 -12.06 15.00
C VAL A 23 -16.46 -12.70 14.87
N ILE A 24 -15.67 -12.22 13.91
CA ILE A 24 -14.29 -12.68 13.70
C ILE A 24 -13.37 -11.49 13.90
N GLU A 25 -12.72 -11.43 15.05
CA GLU A 25 -11.75 -10.40 15.38
C GLU A 25 -10.41 -10.75 14.72
N VAL A 26 -9.94 -9.86 13.85
CA VAL A 26 -8.58 -9.94 13.29
C VAL A 26 -7.68 -9.10 14.20
N ALA A 27 -6.62 -9.70 14.73
CA ALA A 27 -5.69 -9.03 15.63
C ALA A 27 -4.84 -7.94 14.92
N ASP A 28 -4.17 -7.13 15.74
CA ASP A 28 -2.98 -6.29 15.43
C ASP A 28 -3.12 -4.89 14.83
N SER A 29 -4.32 -4.32 14.76
CA SER A 29 -4.44 -2.85 14.78
C SER A 29 -5.81 -2.36 15.19
N ARG A 30 -6.88 -2.98 14.70
CA ARG A 30 -8.26 -2.62 15.02
C ARG A 30 -9.19 -3.83 14.96
N PRO A 31 -10.16 -3.98 15.88
CA PRO A 31 -11.18 -5.00 15.77
C PRO A 31 -11.94 -4.90 14.44
N ILE A 32 -12.02 -6.03 13.75
CA ILE A 32 -12.87 -6.23 12.58
C ILE A 32 -14.03 -7.12 13.04
N ILE A 33 -15.25 -6.82 12.58
CA ILE A 33 -16.43 -7.66 12.81
C ILE A 33 -17.04 -7.97 11.45
N ILE A 34 -17.27 -9.25 11.17
CA ILE A 34 -17.82 -9.73 9.90
C ILE A 34 -19.12 -10.47 10.18
N GLY A 35 -20.25 -9.84 9.85
CA GLY A 35 -21.58 -10.39 10.09
C GLY A 35 -22.39 -10.57 8.82
N GLU A 36 -23.30 -11.55 8.81
CA GLU A 36 -24.40 -11.57 7.85
C GLU A 36 -25.40 -10.46 8.22
N GLU A 37 -25.85 -9.66 7.25
CA GLU A 37 -26.77 -8.56 7.51
C GLU A 37 -28.15 -9.08 7.92
N ARG A 38 -28.50 -8.97 9.21
CA ARG A 38 -29.81 -9.30 9.76
C ARG A 38 -30.79 -8.13 9.63
N THR A 39 -31.11 -7.70 8.40
CA THR A 39 -32.33 -6.89 8.26
C THR A 39 -33.54 -7.81 8.31
N ALA A 40 -34.66 -7.32 8.86
CA ALA A 40 -35.91 -8.08 9.06
C ALA A 40 -36.51 -8.68 7.77
N SER A 41 -35.92 -8.38 6.62
CA SER A 41 -36.10 -9.13 5.38
C SER A 41 -34.74 -9.47 4.80
N ARG A 42 -34.37 -10.76 4.75
CA ARG A 42 -33.28 -11.32 3.93
C ARG A 42 -33.54 -11.07 2.44
N ARG A 43 -33.58 -9.80 2.02
CA ARG A 43 -33.78 -9.44 0.63
C ARG A 43 -32.42 -9.58 -0.07
N PRO A 44 -32.35 -10.34 -1.17
CA PRO A 44 -31.17 -10.35 -2.01
C PRO A 44 -30.78 -8.91 -2.37
N ARG A 45 -29.48 -8.63 -2.36
CA ARG A 45 -28.96 -7.32 -2.77
C ARG A 45 -28.95 -7.24 -4.29
N LEU A 46 -29.29 -6.07 -4.83
CA LEU A 46 -29.17 -5.78 -6.26
C LEU A 46 -27.85 -5.06 -6.53
N ASP A 47 -27.07 -5.56 -7.49
CA ASP A 47 -25.94 -4.81 -8.04
C ASP A 47 -26.47 -3.62 -8.85
N PRO A 48 -26.09 -2.37 -8.50
CA PRO A 48 -26.58 -1.19 -9.21
C PRO A 48 -26.10 -1.11 -10.67
N ALA A 49 -25.01 -1.79 -11.05
CA ALA A 49 -24.49 -1.75 -12.40
C ALA A 49 -25.23 -2.73 -13.34
N SER A 50 -25.39 -3.99 -12.93
CA SER A 50 -25.99 -5.04 -13.75
C SER A 50 -27.46 -5.34 -13.45
N GLY A 51 -27.98 -4.90 -12.29
CA GLY A 51 -29.29 -5.30 -11.78
C GLY A 51 -29.35 -6.73 -11.24
N ARG A 52 -28.22 -7.45 -11.18
CA ARG A 52 -28.17 -8.84 -10.72
C ARG A 52 -28.46 -8.95 -9.21
N THR A 53 -29.14 -10.03 -8.82
CA THR A 53 -29.45 -10.34 -7.41
C THR A 53 -28.36 -11.19 -6.75
N TYR A 54 -28.07 -10.88 -5.49
CA TYR A 54 -27.08 -11.59 -4.67
C TYR A 54 -27.74 -12.06 -3.38
N PRO A 55 -28.03 -13.36 -3.23
CA PRO A 55 -28.75 -13.90 -2.07
C PRO A 55 -27.95 -13.83 -0.77
N ILE A 56 -26.62 -13.80 -0.85
CA ILE A 56 -25.73 -13.69 0.32
C ILE A 56 -25.08 -12.30 0.33
N THR A 57 -25.12 -11.62 1.47
CA THR A 57 -24.38 -10.39 1.72
C THR A 57 -23.82 -10.38 3.13
N LEU A 58 -22.50 -10.21 3.23
CA LEU A 58 -21.77 -10.05 4.49
C LEU A 58 -21.33 -8.60 4.66
N SER A 59 -21.51 -8.05 5.85
CA SER A 59 -21.06 -6.72 6.23
C SER A 59 -19.77 -6.80 7.02
N VAL A 60 -18.77 -6.02 6.61
CA VAL A 60 -17.48 -5.89 7.30
C VAL A 60 -17.42 -4.54 8.01
N TRP A 61 -17.55 -4.60 9.33
CA TRP A 61 -17.49 -3.47 10.23
C TRP A 61 -16.10 -3.36 10.83
N ILE A 62 -15.53 -2.15 10.84
CA ILE A 62 -14.19 -1.91 11.36
C ILE A 62 -14.25 -0.82 12.43
N ALA A 63 -13.61 -1.07 13.57
CA ALA A 63 -13.53 -0.11 14.66
C ALA A 63 -12.71 1.14 14.26
N ASP A 64 -13.15 2.33 14.63
CA ASP A 64 -12.45 3.61 14.49
C ASP A 64 -12.92 4.58 15.58
N ASN A 65 -12.02 4.97 16.49
CA ASN A 65 -12.33 5.83 17.65
C ASN A 65 -13.56 5.31 18.42
N ASP A 66 -13.48 4.07 18.92
CA ASP A 66 -14.50 3.38 19.72
C ASP A 66 -15.84 3.07 19.03
N ARG A 67 -16.05 3.55 17.81
CA ARG A 67 -17.24 3.23 16.99
C ARG A 67 -16.90 2.29 15.86
N TYR A 68 -17.87 1.56 15.35
CA TYR A 68 -17.73 0.65 14.22
C TYR A 68 -18.37 1.23 12.98
N TYR A 69 -17.63 1.19 11.88
CA TYR A 69 -18.08 1.71 10.59
C TYR A 69 -18.15 0.60 9.57
N LEU A 70 -19.22 0.58 8.78
CA LEU A 70 -19.36 -0.34 7.67
C LEU A 70 -18.39 0.05 6.55
N ARG A 71 -17.33 -0.74 6.38
CA ARG A 71 -16.30 -0.48 5.36
C ARG A 71 -16.53 -1.30 4.10
N PHE A 72 -17.02 -2.52 4.23
CA PHE A 72 -17.29 -3.37 3.07
C PHE A 72 -18.65 -4.06 3.17
N ARG A 73 -19.27 -4.30 2.02
CA ARG A 73 -20.23 -5.39 1.84
C ARG A 73 -19.68 -6.38 0.85
N VAL A 74 -19.70 -7.67 1.18
CA VAL A 74 -19.29 -8.74 0.28
C VAL A 74 -20.52 -9.57 -0.07
N SER A 75 -20.94 -9.48 -1.32
CA SER A 75 -22.12 -10.12 -1.85
C SER A 75 -21.75 -11.27 -2.78
N ALA A 76 -22.47 -12.39 -2.70
CA ALA A 76 -22.20 -13.57 -3.54
C ALA A 76 -23.44 -14.01 -4.33
N SER A 77 -23.22 -14.37 -5.59
CA SER A 77 -24.27 -14.69 -6.56
C SER A 77 -25.00 -16.02 -6.32
N GLY A 78 -24.47 -16.88 -5.43
CA GLY A 78 -25.11 -18.13 -5.00
C GLY A 78 -24.94 -18.40 -3.50
N GLU A 79 -25.85 -19.19 -2.92
CA GLU A 79 -25.83 -19.52 -1.49
C GLU A 79 -24.65 -20.42 -1.09
N ASP A 80 -24.25 -21.33 -1.97
CA ASP A 80 -23.06 -22.18 -1.84
C ASP A 80 -21.73 -21.39 -1.77
N MET A 81 -21.73 -20.13 -2.20
CA MET A 81 -20.58 -19.23 -2.13
C MET A 81 -20.44 -18.56 -0.76
N ALA A 82 -21.32 -18.82 0.22
CA ALA A 82 -21.28 -18.14 1.52
C ALA A 82 -19.93 -18.29 2.24
N ALA A 83 -19.33 -19.47 2.21
CA ALA A 83 -18.01 -19.72 2.81
C ALA A 83 -16.91 -18.91 2.09
N LEU A 84 -16.98 -18.83 0.77
CA LEU A 84 -16.04 -18.05 -0.04
C LEU A 84 -16.19 -16.54 0.20
N ALA A 85 -17.43 -16.04 0.27
CA ALA A 85 -17.73 -14.66 0.64
C ALA A 85 -17.15 -14.31 2.02
N GLY A 86 -17.28 -15.21 2.99
CA GLY A 86 -16.70 -15.05 4.31
C GLY A 86 -15.17 -14.97 4.29
N ARG A 87 -14.51 -15.75 3.43
CA ARG A 87 -13.06 -15.65 3.21
C ARG A 87 -12.67 -14.32 2.56
N ALA A 88 -13.33 -13.92 1.47
CA ALA A 88 -13.07 -12.65 0.80
C ALA A 88 -13.26 -11.45 1.74
N ALA A 89 -14.34 -11.45 2.55
CA ALA A 89 -14.61 -10.44 3.57
C ALA A 89 -13.47 -10.29 4.59
N ARG A 90 -12.88 -11.40 5.04
CA ARG A 90 -11.71 -11.39 5.94
C ARG A 90 -10.49 -10.78 5.28
N VAL A 91 -10.23 -11.12 4.02
CA VAL A 91 -9.08 -10.60 3.27
C VAL A 91 -9.19 -9.09 3.06
N VAL A 92 -10.30 -8.60 2.51
CA VAL A 92 -10.47 -7.15 2.25
C VAL A 92 -10.46 -6.33 3.55
N GLY A 93 -11.05 -6.85 4.62
CA GLY A 93 -10.97 -6.24 5.94
C GLY A 93 -9.53 -6.15 6.45
N ARG A 94 -8.73 -7.21 6.28
CA ARG A 94 -7.30 -7.20 6.66
C ARG A 94 -6.49 -6.22 5.83
N PHE A 95 -6.66 -6.20 4.51
CA PHE A 95 -5.97 -5.26 3.64
C PHE A 95 -6.28 -3.81 4.02
N TRP A 96 -7.54 -3.51 4.34
CA TRP A 96 -7.92 -2.21 4.90
C TRP A 96 -7.19 -1.91 6.21
N ALA A 97 -7.15 -2.85 7.15
CA ALA A 97 -6.50 -2.65 8.45
C ALA A 97 -4.98 -2.43 8.31
N MET A 98 -4.34 -3.11 7.36
CA MET A 98 -2.93 -2.90 7.04
C MET A 98 -2.69 -1.53 6.40
N ALA A 99 -3.54 -1.11 5.45
CA ALA A 99 -3.47 0.23 4.88
C ALA A 99 -3.66 1.31 5.97
N ASP A 100 -4.63 1.15 6.87
CA ASP A 100 -4.85 2.11 7.95
C ASP A 100 -3.67 2.15 8.94
N LYS A 101 -3.12 0.98 9.35
CA LYS A 101 -1.91 0.91 10.21
C LYS A 101 -0.74 1.69 9.61
N ARG A 102 -0.57 1.63 8.29
CA ARG A 102 0.62 2.14 7.58
C ARG A 102 0.46 3.56 7.05
N GLN A 103 -0.74 3.92 6.60
CA GLN A 103 -1.06 5.20 5.95
C GLN A 103 -1.96 6.09 6.83
N GLY A 104 -2.78 5.48 7.67
CA GLY A 104 -3.68 6.17 8.60
C GLY A 104 -4.58 7.19 7.91
N ARG A 105 -4.77 8.34 8.56
CA ARG A 105 -5.62 9.44 8.06
C ARG A 105 -5.09 10.13 6.80
N LEU A 106 -3.85 9.83 6.37
CA LEU A 106 -3.32 10.39 5.12
C LEU A 106 -4.02 9.78 3.90
N ASN A 107 -4.55 8.56 4.01
CA ASN A 107 -5.37 7.97 2.97
C ASN A 107 -6.86 8.29 3.22
N ALA A 108 -7.34 9.37 2.62
CA ALA A 108 -8.74 9.80 2.76
C ALA A 108 -9.75 8.76 2.23
N ARG A 109 -9.36 7.93 1.25
CA ARG A 109 -10.26 6.94 0.64
C ARG A 109 -10.63 5.80 1.58
N LEU A 110 -9.79 5.47 2.56
CA LEU A 110 -10.13 4.47 3.61
C LEU A 110 -11.44 4.77 4.34
N ARG A 111 -11.86 6.04 4.35
CA ARG A 111 -13.03 6.53 5.10
C ARG A 111 -14.09 7.19 4.23
N ALA A 112 -13.92 7.19 2.90
CA ALA A 112 -14.77 7.96 2.00
C ALA A 112 -16.18 7.35 1.84
N ALA A 113 -16.27 6.04 1.65
CA ALA A 113 -17.54 5.34 1.48
C ALA A 113 -17.41 3.86 1.88
N THR A 114 -18.55 3.18 1.97
CA THR A 114 -18.59 1.72 1.98
C THR A 114 -18.25 1.19 0.58
N LEU A 115 -17.36 0.21 0.50
CA LEU A 115 -16.99 -0.47 -0.74
C LEU A 115 -17.79 -1.76 -0.90
N ASP A 116 -18.46 -1.94 -2.03
CA ASP A 116 -19.17 -3.18 -2.33
C ASP A 116 -18.26 -4.15 -3.09
N VAL A 117 -18.27 -5.42 -2.72
CA VAL A 117 -17.50 -6.49 -3.35
C VAL A 117 -18.47 -7.55 -3.85
N TRP A 118 -18.49 -7.79 -5.15
CA TRP A 118 -19.46 -8.67 -5.82
C TRP A 118 -18.77 -9.91 -6.36
N LEU A 119 -19.13 -11.08 -5.83
CA LEU A 119 -18.56 -12.37 -6.22
C LEU A 119 -19.48 -13.06 -7.24
N ASN A 120 -19.00 -13.22 -8.46
CA ASN A 120 -19.72 -13.75 -9.61
C ASN A 120 -19.19 -15.12 -10.02
N ARG A 121 -20.10 -16.06 -10.30
CA ARG A 121 -19.72 -17.40 -10.79
C ARG A 121 -19.24 -17.40 -12.24
N ASP A 122 -19.71 -16.45 -13.02
CA ASP A 122 -19.55 -16.31 -14.46
C ASP A 122 -18.86 -14.98 -14.78
N GLY A 123 -18.56 -14.77 -16.06
CA GLY A 123 -17.74 -13.67 -16.56
C GLY A 123 -16.33 -14.14 -16.94
N ASN A 124 -15.52 -13.21 -17.44
CA ASN A 124 -14.11 -13.48 -17.70
C ASN A 124 -13.37 -13.46 -16.37
N GLY A 125 -12.60 -14.52 -16.07
CA GLY A 125 -11.89 -14.62 -14.81
C GLY A 125 -11.00 -13.42 -14.51
N GLY A 126 -11.03 -12.98 -13.25
CA GLY A 126 -10.29 -11.81 -12.78
C GLY A 126 -11.13 -10.88 -11.91
N GLY A 127 -10.61 -9.68 -11.70
CA GLY A 127 -11.26 -8.62 -10.96
C GLY A 127 -11.54 -7.39 -11.84
N GLU A 128 -12.47 -6.56 -11.39
CA GLU A 128 -12.72 -5.25 -11.96
C GLU A 128 -13.16 -4.27 -10.87
N GLN A 129 -12.47 -3.14 -10.77
CA GLN A 129 -12.85 -2.04 -9.90
C GLN A 129 -13.63 -0.98 -10.68
N SER A 130 -14.85 -0.67 -10.23
CA SER A 130 -15.67 0.42 -10.76
C SER A 130 -16.29 1.24 -9.64
N ARG A 131 -15.98 2.54 -9.56
CA ARG A 131 -16.47 3.49 -8.53
C ARG A 131 -16.25 2.99 -7.09
N ASN A 132 -17.32 2.67 -6.36
CA ASN A 132 -17.29 2.09 -5.01
C ASN A 132 -17.67 0.60 -5.05
N SER A 133 -17.27 -0.08 -6.12
CA SER A 133 -17.48 -1.52 -6.28
C SER A 133 -16.22 -2.20 -6.79
N ILE A 134 -16.03 -3.42 -6.32
CA ILE A 134 -15.09 -4.42 -6.81
C ILE A 134 -15.92 -5.61 -7.27
N TYR A 135 -15.70 -6.07 -8.48
CA TYR A 135 -16.29 -7.28 -9.03
C TYR A 135 -15.19 -8.33 -9.13
N VAL A 136 -15.47 -9.56 -8.69
CA VAL A 136 -14.60 -10.72 -8.93
C VAL A 136 -15.43 -11.74 -9.69
N TYR A 137 -14.97 -12.08 -10.90
CA TYR A 137 -15.65 -12.95 -11.84
C TYR A 137 -14.99 -14.31 -11.93
N ASP A 138 -15.75 -15.31 -12.38
CA ASP A 138 -15.33 -16.72 -12.44
C ASP A 138 -14.59 -17.17 -11.17
N VAL A 139 -15.24 -16.97 -10.02
CA VAL A 139 -14.63 -17.21 -8.72
C VAL A 139 -14.15 -18.66 -8.50
N TYR A 140 -14.71 -19.63 -9.23
CA TYR A 140 -14.29 -21.02 -9.15
C TYR A 140 -13.18 -21.36 -10.16
N GLY A 141 -12.95 -20.51 -11.16
CA GLY A 141 -11.84 -20.62 -12.12
C GLY A 141 -10.53 -20.01 -11.61
N ILE A 142 -10.52 -19.27 -10.49
CA ILE A 142 -9.28 -18.75 -9.88
C ILE A 142 -8.43 -19.93 -9.37
N PRO A 143 -7.24 -20.17 -9.93
CA PRO A 143 -6.57 -21.48 -9.84
C PRO A 143 -5.88 -21.75 -8.51
N THR A 144 -5.48 -20.72 -7.77
CA THR A 144 -4.73 -20.87 -6.51
C THR A 144 -5.18 -19.88 -5.45
N GLY A 145 -4.83 -20.18 -4.20
CA GLY A 145 -5.08 -19.26 -3.09
C GLY A 145 -4.29 -17.96 -3.20
N LEU A 146 -3.06 -18.02 -3.73
CA LEU A 146 -2.27 -16.83 -4.03
C LEU A 146 -2.96 -15.92 -5.07
N GLU A 147 -3.49 -16.47 -6.16
CA GLU A 147 -4.22 -15.67 -7.15
C GLU A 147 -5.45 -14.98 -6.53
N TRP A 148 -6.14 -15.63 -5.59
CA TRP A 148 -7.23 -15.00 -4.84
C TRP A 148 -6.78 -13.78 -4.04
N GLU A 149 -5.67 -13.88 -3.30
CA GLU A 149 -5.15 -12.74 -2.53
C GLU A 149 -4.64 -11.63 -3.46
N ARG A 150 -4.00 -12.00 -4.57
CA ARG A 150 -3.52 -11.06 -5.60
C ARG A 150 -4.67 -10.29 -6.24
N THR A 151 -5.72 -10.97 -6.71
CA THR A 151 -6.90 -10.32 -7.30
C THR A 151 -7.56 -9.34 -6.33
N LEU A 152 -7.81 -9.76 -5.08
CA LEU A 152 -8.43 -8.86 -4.10
C LEU A 152 -7.54 -7.65 -3.75
N ALA A 153 -6.21 -7.86 -3.69
CA ALA A 153 -5.25 -6.79 -3.43
C ALA A 153 -5.15 -5.82 -4.62
N HIS A 154 -5.20 -6.34 -5.85
CA HIS A 154 -5.17 -5.57 -7.10
C HIS A 154 -6.39 -4.63 -7.17
N GLU A 155 -7.60 -5.18 -7.04
CA GLU A 155 -8.82 -4.37 -7.14
C GLU A 155 -8.94 -3.36 -5.98
N LEU A 156 -8.52 -3.74 -4.78
CA LEU A 156 -8.47 -2.80 -3.67
C LEU A 156 -7.39 -1.73 -3.88
N GLY A 157 -6.31 -2.04 -4.61
CA GLY A 157 -5.29 -1.11 -5.06
C GLY A 157 -5.86 0.01 -5.93
N HIS A 158 -6.68 -0.33 -6.94
CA HIS A 158 -7.39 0.65 -7.76
C HIS A 158 -8.24 1.61 -6.91
N TYR A 159 -8.92 1.06 -5.90
CA TYR A 159 -9.76 1.85 -5.01
C TYR A 159 -8.94 2.74 -4.07
N LEU A 160 -7.95 2.21 -3.36
CA LEU A 160 -7.28 2.91 -2.25
C LEU A 160 -6.05 3.71 -2.65
N LEU A 161 -5.34 3.30 -3.70
CA LEU A 161 -4.02 3.82 -3.98
C LEU A 161 -4.03 4.78 -5.18
N PRO A 162 -3.16 5.82 -5.12
CA PRO A 162 -2.89 6.64 -6.28
C PRO A 162 -2.10 5.82 -7.32
N GLY A 163 -2.38 6.03 -8.60
CA GLY A 163 -1.73 5.31 -9.69
C GLY A 163 -1.32 6.24 -10.81
N PRO A 164 -0.05 6.23 -11.24
CA PRO A 164 0.34 6.66 -12.56
C PRO A 164 -0.61 6.10 -13.63
N SER A 165 -0.99 6.96 -14.57
CA SER A 165 -1.87 6.65 -15.69
C SER A 165 -1.13 6.76 -17.03
N GLY A 166 -1.83 6.41 -18.12
CA GLY A 166 -1.34 6.60 -19.49
C GLY A 166 -0.66 5.37 -20.08
N TYR A 167 -0.82 4.20 -19.44
CA TYR A 167 -0.27 2.96 -19.97
C TYR A 167 -1.24 2.28 -20.93
N THR A 168 -0.67 1.43 -21.78
CA THR A 168 -1.36 0.56 -22.72
C THR A 168 -1.37 -0.89 -22.27
N GLU A 169 -0.41 -1.27 -21.40
CA GLU A 169 -0.28 -2.62 -20.87
C GLU A 169 0.34 -2.61 -19.46
N PRO A 170 0.02 -3.61 -18.63
CA PRO A 170 -1.12 -4.53 -18.77
C PRO A 170 -2.49 -3.86 -18.60
N GLU A 171 -2.53 -2.67 -18.01
CA GLU A 171 -3.73 -1.89 -17.70
C GLU A 171 -3.46 -0.40 -17.90
N SER A 172 -4.46 0.47 -17.81
CA SER A 172 -4.27 1.92 -18.03
C SER A 172 -3.72 2.68 -16.81
N TRP A 173 -3.86 2.12 -15.61
CA TRP A 173 -3.40 2.69 -14.35
C TRP A 173 -2.60 1.68 -13.54
N SER A 174 -1.45 2.07 -12.99
CA SER A 174 -0.57 1.13 -12.27
C SER A 174 -0.98 0.86 -10.82
N ASN A 175 -2.06 1.44 -10.31
CA ASN A 175 -2.45 1.30 -8.90
C ASN A 175 -3.00 -0.09 -8.54
N GLY A 176 -3.48 -0.86 -9.52
CA GLY A 176 -3.85 -2.26 -9.33
C GLY A 176 -2.61 -3.09 -8.97
N LEU A 177 -1.63 -3.13 -9.88
CA LEU A 177 -0.35 -3.82 -9.62
C LEU A 177 0.40 -3.30 -8.39
N LEU A 178 0.34 -1.98 -8.14
CA LEU A 178 0.91 -1.40 -6.92
C LEU A 178 0.21 -1.95 -5.68
N GLY A 179 -1.12 -2.02 -5.67
CA GLY A 179 -1.91 -2.59 -4.57
C GLY A 179 -1.54 -4.04 -4.32
N GLU A 180 -1.57 -4.86 -5.37
CA GLU A 180 -1.15 -6.26 -5.30
C GLU A 180 0.21 -6.42 -4.61
N ARG A 181 1.25 -5.77 -5.13
CA ARG A 181 2.62 -5.90 -4.62
C ARG A 181 2.78 -5.31 -3.22
N LEU A 182 2.08 -4.21 -2.92
CA LEU A 182 2.17 -3.53 -1.62
C LEU A 182 1.45 -4.30 -0.51
N PHE A 183 0.22 -4.77 -0.73
CA PHE A 183 -0.54 -5.51 0.27
C PHE A 183 0.07 -6.89 0.55
N LEU A 184 0.55 -7.60 -0.48
CA LEU A 184 1.24 -8.87 -0.27
C LEU A 184 2.59 -8.67 0.41
N GLY A 185 3.32 -7.60 0.07
CA GLY A 185 4.53 -7.21 0.80
C GLY A 185 4.26 -6.94 2.28
N TRP A 186 3.16 -6.26 2.60
CA TRP A 186 2.77 -6.02 4.00
C TRP A 186 2.35 -7.28 4.74
N LEU A 187 1.68 -8.23 4.08
CA LEU A 187 1.41 -9.55 4.65
C LEU A 187 2.73 -10.25 5.01
N ARG A 188 3.70 -10.27 4.10
CA ARG A 188 5.03 -10.83 4.38
C ARG A 188 5.68 -10.16 5.58
N ASP A 189 5.68 -8.83 5.65
CA ASP A 189 6.32 -8.08 6.73
C ASP A 189 5.64 -8.37 8.09
N ASP A 190 4.30 -8.44 8.12
CA ASP A 190 3.55 -8.77 9.33
C ASP A 190 3.78 -10.25 9.73
N LEU A 191 3.91 -11.19 8.77
CA LEU A 191 4.30 -12.58 9.05
C LEU A 191 5.73 -12.70 9.59
N GLN A 192 6.67 -11.95 9.02
CA GLN A 192 8.08 -11.99 9.41
C GLN A 192 8.31 -11.40 10.80
N SER A 193 7.57 -10.35 11.15
CA SER A 193 7.62 -9.73 12.48
C SER A 193 6.83 -10.50 13.55
N GLY A 194 6.06 -11.52 13.16
CA GLY A 194 5.18 -12.27 14.05
C GLY A 194 3.88 -11.56 14.43
N ALA A 195 3.61 -10.38 13.84
CA ALA A 195 2.33 -9.69 13.96
C ALA A 195 1.18 -10.46 13.29
N LEU A 196 1.52 -11.35 12.34
CA LEU A 196 0.59 -12.28 11.72
C LEU A 196 1.12 -13.71 11.84
N LYS A 197 0.26 -14.67 12.17
CA LYS A 197 0.60 -16.09 12.16
C LYS A 197 0.25 -16.69 10.79
N PRO A 198 0.94 -17.75 10.33
CA PRO A 198 0.57 -18.43 9.09
C PRO A 198 -0.88 -18.95 9.07
N SER A 199 -1.40 -19.38 10.24
CA SER A 199 -2.80 -19.80 10.40
C SER A 199 -3.82 -18.70 10.16
N ASP A 200 -3.40 -17.44 10.18
CA ASP A 200 -4.27 -16.30 9.95
C ASP A 200 -4.46 -16.04 8.46
N LEU A 201 -3.62 -16.59 7.57
CA LEU A 201 -3.79 -16.47 6.12
C LEU A 201 -5.05 -17.19 5.67
N ILE A 202 -5.72 -16.63 4.66
CA ILE A 202 -7.09 -17.06 4.30
C ILE A 202 -7.10 -17.93 3.04
N PHE A 203 -6.30 -17.57 2.04
CA PHE A 203 -6.22 -18.30 0.79
C PHE A 203 -4.81 -18.79 0.50
N ALA A 204 -3.80 -17.94 0.68
CA ALA A 204 -2.41 -18.28 0.37
C ALA A 204 -1.67 -18.87 1.58
N SER A 205 -0.64 -19.66 1.32
CA SER A 205 0.33 -20.09 2.33
C SER A 205 1.40 -19.02 2.55
N ARG A 206 2.13 -19.13 3.67
CA ARG A 206 3.29 -18.27 3.96
C ARG A 206 4.31 -18.33 2.82
N ASP A 207 4.66 -19.53 2.38
CA ASP A 207 5.73 -19.73 1.40
C ASP A 207 5.35 -19.12 0.05
N GLU A 208 4.09 -19.26 -0.39
CA GLU A 208 3.58 -18.59 -1.60
C GLU A 208 3.72 -17.06 -1.53
N ILE A 209 3.40 -16.45 -0.39
CA ILE A 209 3.53 -14.99 -0.18
C ILE A 209 5.00 -14.55 -0.21
N PHE A 210 5.89 -15.30 0.45
CA PHE A 210 7.32 -15.00 0.46
C PHE A 210 7.93 -15.13 -0.94
N ASP A 211 7.65 -16.23 -1.64
CA ASP A 211 8.11 -16.48 -3.00
C ASP A 211 7.61 -15.42 -3.98
N TYR A 212 6.33 -15.03 -3.86
CA TYR A 212 5.75 -13.97 -4.67
C TYR A 212 6.49 -12.65 -4.43
N CYS A 213 6.65 -12.24 -3.18
CA CYS A 213 7.28 -10.95 -2.86
C CYS A 213 8.75 -10.91 -3.30
N ALA A 214 9.50 -12.00 -3.15
CA ALA A 214 10.89 -12.07 -3.63
C ALA A 214 10.98 -11.83 -5.15
N LYS A 215 10.05 -12.40 -5.92
CA LYS A 215 10.05 -12.31 -7.39
C LYS A 215 9.45 -11.00 -7.92
N GLN A 216 8.38 -10.52 -7.29
CA GLN A 216 7.52 -9.45 -7.86
C GLN A 216 7.63 -8.11 -7.14
N THR A 217 8.10 -8.09 -5.88
CA THR A 217 8.20 -6.87 -5.07
C THR A 217 9.66 -6.49 -4.85
N ASP A 218 10.47 -7.39 -4.30
CA ASP A 218 11.86 -7.08 -3.91
C ASP A 218 12.71 -6.76 -5.13
N ALA A 219 12.58 -7.55 -6.20
CA ALA A 219 13.29 -7.31 -7.46
C ALA A 219 13.03 -5.90 -8.04
N LEU A 220 11.84 -5.33 -7.82
CA LEU A 220 11.50 -3.98 -8.27
C LEU A 220 12.03 -2.90 -7.33
N VAL A 221 11.91 -3.11 -6.02
CA VAL A 221 12.48 -2.20 -5.02
C VAL A 221 14.00 -2.12 -5.20
N ASP A 222 14.66 -3.26 -5.35
CA ASP A 222 16.11 -3.35 -5.51
C ASP A 222 16.61 -2.73 -6.81
N ARG A 223 15.80 -2.78 -7.87
CA ARG A 223 16.09 -2.07 -9.12
C ARG A 223 16.29 -0.58 -8.87
N ILE A 224 15.35 0.07 -8.18
CA ILE A 224 15.46 1.50 -7.86
C ILE A 224 16.59 1.74 -6.86
N ARG A 225 16.74 0.89 -5.83
CA ARG A 225 17.85 0.99 -4.86
C ARG A 225 19.21 0.97 -5.54
N ARG A 226 19.45 0.11 -6.53
CA ARG A 226 20.77 -0.07 -7.14
C ARG A 226 21.11 1.00 -8.19
N ARG A 227 20.14 1.45 -8.98
CA ARG A 227 20.39 2.32 -10.15
C ARG A 227 19.63 3.66 -10.16
N GLY A 228 18.69 3.86 -9.25
CA GLY A 228 17.75 4.98 -9.28
C GLY A 228 16.66 4.77 -10.34
N PRO A 229 15.72 5.73 -10.47
CA PRO A 229 14.64 5.64 -11.44
C PRO A 229 15.11 5.92 -12.87
N ASP A 230 14.70 5.08 -13.82
CA ASP A 230 14.91 5.32 -15.24
C ASP A 230 13.82 6.27 -15.79
N ARG A 231 14.21 7.52 -16.03
CA ARG A 231 13.31 8.56 -16.55
C ARG A 231 12.80 8.28 -17.96
N ALA A 232 13.52 7.50 -18.77
CA ALA A 232 13.05 7.14 -20.11
C ALA A 232 11.95 6.07 -20.00
N LEU A 233 12.15 5.04 -19.17
CA LEU A 233 11.12 4.04 -18.91
C LEU A 233 9.88 4.65 -18.24
N LEU A 234 10.02 5.57 -17.30
CA LEU A 234 8.88 6.27 -16.68
C LEU A 234 8.04 7.10 -17.67
N ARG A 235 8.54 7.40 -18.87
CA ARG A 235 7.77 8.04 -19.94
C ARG A 235 7.10 7.03 -20.88
N ALA A 236 7.53 5.78 -20.85
CA ALA A 236 6.99 4.74 -21.71
C ALA A 236 5.59 4.34 -21.23
N THR A 237 4.71 4.07 -22.20
CA THR A 237 3.32 3.64 -21.95
C THR A 237 3.20 2.10 -21.98
N THR A 238 4.31 1.39 -22.07
CA THR A 238 4.38 -0.08 -22.17
C THR A 238 4.40 -0.73 -20.78
N ARG A 239 4.27 -2.06 -20.74
CA ARG A 239 4.47 -2.86 -19.52
C ARG A 239 5.77 -2.50 -18.77
N GLY A 240 6.88 -2.30 -19.50
CA GLY A 240 8.16 -1.92 -18.90
C GLY A 240 8.13 -0.55 -18.22
N GLY A 241 7.39 0.42 -18.78
CA GLY A 241 7.18 1.72 -18.15
C GLY A 241 6.31 1.62 -16.91
N MET A 242 5.26 0.81 -16.94
CA MET A 242 4.43 0.53 -15.76
C MET A 242 5.25 -0.15 -14.66
N ASP A 243 6.07 -1.14 -14.99
CA ASP A 243 6.93 -1.81 -14.01
C ASP A 243 7.93 -0.85 -13.37
N GLU A 244 8.52 0.09 -14.11
CA GLU A 244 9.41 1.10 -13.55
C GLU A 244 8.66 2.07 -12.62
N ALA A 245 7.43 2.44 -12.96
CA ALA A 245 6.59 3.28 -12.12
C ALA A 245 6.18 2.58 -10.82
N THR A 246 5.75 1.32 -10.91
CA THR A 246 5.42 0.51 -9.74
C THR A 246 6.67 0.28 -8.89
N ALA A 247 7.84 0.06 -9.49
CA ALA A 247 9.12 -0.05 -8.78
C ALA A 247 9.43 1.21 -7.97
N LEU A 248 9.28 2.40 -8.56
CA LEU A 248 9.45 3.67 -7.85
C LEU A 248 8.49 3.79 -6.66
N LEU A 249 7.22 3.47 -6.85
CA LEU A 249 6.18 3.61 -5.82
C LEU A 249 6.27 2.57 -4.69
N LEU A 250 6.88 1.41 -4.94
CA LEU A 250 7.23 0.43 -3.91
C LEU A 250 8.53 0.81 -3.18
N TYR A 251 9.50 1.35 -3.91
CA TYR A 251 10.78 1.81 -3.36
C TYR A 251 10.59 2.89 -2.28
N ILE A 252 9.67 3.84 -2.52
CA ILE A 252 9.44 4.97 -1.61
C ILE A 252 9.07 4.52 -0.19
N PRO A 253 7.99 3.74 0.04
CA PRO A 253 7.64 3.28 1.38
C PRO A 253 8.66 2.28 1.94
N ALA A 254 9.31 1.47 1.10
CA ALA A 254 10.36 0.55 1.55
C ALA A 254 11.62 1.26 2.05
N THR A 255 11.88 2.48 1.56
CA THR A 255 13.06 3.27 1.94
C THR A 255 12.72 4.31 3.00
N HIS A 256 11.61 5.02 2.86
CA HIS A 256 11.25 6.17 3.69
C HIS A 256 10.16 5.89 4.72
N GLY A 257 9.68 4.66 4.77
CA GLY A 257 8.55 4.25 5.60
C GLY A 257 7.20 4.49 4.92
N PRO A 258 6.14 3.81 5.39
CA PRO A 258 4.87 3.70 4.66
C PRO A 258 4.14 5.03 4.44
N LYS A 259 4.36 6.03 5.31
CA LYS A 259 3.71 7.35 5.21
C LYS A 259 4.22 8.17 4.03
N ALA A 260 5.46 7.96 3.59
CA ALA A 260 6.08 8.75 2.52
C ALA A 260 5.29 8.67 1.20
N LEU A 261 4.74 7.49 0.89
CA LEU A 261 3.91 7.28 -0.31
C LEU A 261 2.65 8.18 -0.32
N GLN A 262 2.03 8.42 0.84
CA GLN A 262 0.87 9.32 0.93
C GLN A 262 1.29 10.78 1.01
N GLN A 263 2.40 11.08 1.71
CA GLN A 263 2.91 12.45 1.83
C GLN A 263 3.31 13.04 0.48
N LEU A 264 3.91 12.25 -0.42
CA LEU A 264 4.28 12.77 -1.74
C LEU A 264 3.07 13.21 -2.58
N LEU A 265 1.87 12.70 -2.29
CA LEU A 265 0.66 13.07 -3.04
C LEU A 265 0.29 14.54 -2.86
N PHE A 266 0.67 15.16 -1.73
CA PHE A 266 0.52 16.60 -1.52
C PHE A 266 1.40 17.45 -2.47
N TYR A 267 2.38 16.81 -3.12
CA TYR A 267 3.30 17.44 -4.06
C TYR A 267 2.95 17.13 -5.51
N LEU A 268 1.88 16.35 -5.76
CA LEU A 268 1.29 16.26 -7.09
C LEU A 268 0.56 17.58 -7.42
N PRO A 269 0.66 18.08 -8.66
CA PRO A 269 -0.09 19.25 -9.12
C PRO A 269 -1.60 19.16 -8.82
N ALA A 270 -2.13 20.15 -8.11
CA ALA A 270 -3.50 20.16 -7.56
C ALA A 270 -4.60 20.47 -8.60
N MET A 271 -4.29 21.20 -9.67
CA MET A 271 -5.25 21.53 -10.74
C MET A 271 -4.83 20.86 -12.03
N ARG A 272 -5.45 19.72 -12.34
CA ARG A 272 -5.16 18.97 -13.56
C ARG A 272 -6.43 18.73 -14.36
N THR A 273 -6.25 18.79 -15.68
CA THR A 273 -7.23 18.32 -16.67
C THR A 273 -7.04 16.84 -17.01
N ALA A 274 -5.94 16.23 -16.58
CA ALA A 274 -5.58 14.83 -16.85
C ALA A 274 -5.05 14.13 -15.60
N GLU A 275 -5.15 12.80 -15.59
CA GLU A 275 -4.63 11.94 -14.52
C GLU A 275 -3.08 12.01 -14.44
N PRO A 276 -2.48 11.82 -13.25
CA PRO A 276 -1.03 11.90 -13.08
C PRO A 276 -0.28 10.80 -13.85
N THR A 277 0.86 11.15 -14.43
CA THR A 277 1.81 10.24 -15.10
C THR A 277 2.97 9.84 -14.19
N ALA A 278 3.72 8.80 -14.53
CA ALA A 278 4.81 8.31 -13.68
C ALA A 278 5.93 9.35 -13.47
N VAL A 279 6.26 10.14 -14.50
CA VAL A 279 7.23 11.24 -14.40
C VAL A 279 6.78 12.28 -13.38
N GLU A 280 5.48 12.50 -13.24
CA GLU A 280 4.95 13.47 -12.29
C GLU A 280 4.98 12.94 -10.86
N PHE A 281 4.80 11.63 -10.66
CA PHE A 281 5.07 10.98 -9.37
C PHE A 281 6.56 11.08 -8.99
N LEU A 282 7.48 10.88 -9.95
CA LEU A 282 8.90 11.10 -9.70
C LEU A 282 9.19 12.55 -9.29
N LYS A 283 8.66 13.54 -10.02
CA LYS A 283 8.82 14.95 -9.66
C LYS A 283 8.23 15.26 -8.28
N ALA A 284 7.07 14.69 -7.95
CA ALA A 284 6.45 14.87 -6.64
C ALA A 284 7.31 14.26 -5.52
N TYR A 285 7.92 13.09 -5.74
CA TYR A 285 8.88 12.51 -4.80
C TYR A 285 10.13 13.38 -4.63
N GLU A 286 10.72 13.87 -5.73
CA GLU A 286 11.89 14.76 -5.68
C GLU A 286 11.58 16.07 -4.95
N LEU A 287 10.37 16.61 -5.14
CA LEU A 287 9.90 17.82 -4.46
C LEU A 287 9.58 17.57 -2.97
N TRP A 288 8.99 16.41 -2.64
CA TRP A 288 8.77 15.97 -1.26
C TRP A 288 10.12 15.88 -0.53
N ALA A 289 11.09 15.17 -1.08
CA ALA A 289 12.42 15.06 -0.49
C ALA A 289 13.15 16.42 -0.37
N ASP A 290 12.89 17.35 -1.30
CA ASP A 290 13.40 18.73 -1.24
C ASP A 290 12.70 19.62 -0.21
N ARG A 291 11.45 19.36 0.16
CA ARG A 291 10.68 20.23 1.06
C ARG A 291 10.55 19.68 2.48
N GLU A 292 10.60 18.37 2.65
CA GLU A 292 10.62 17.77 3.97
C GLU A 292 11.93 18.09 4.69
N THR A 293 11.79 18.60 5.91
CA THR A 293 12.91 18.97 6.77
C THR A 293 13.48 17.77 7.50
N GLU A 294 12.65 16.74 7.66
CA GLU A 294 12.97 15.53 8.38
C GLU A 294 12.29 14.32 7.72
N TYR A 295 13.07 13.29 7.43
CA TYR A 295 12.55 12.00 6.97
C TYR A 295 13.51 10.87 7.33
N SER A 296 13.04 9.63 7.27
CA SER A 296 13.87 8.45 7.51
C SER A 296 14.29 7.80 6.19
N LEU A 297 15.38 7.06 6.24
CA LEU A 297 15.90 6.23 5.17
C LEU A 297 16.30 4.88 5.78
N THR A 298 15.84 3.78 5.20
CA THR A 298 16.21 2.42 5.60
C THR A 298 17.09 1.81 4.52
N ALA A 299 18.25 1.28 4.90
CA ALA A 299 19.18 0.63 3.99
C ALA A 299 19.97 -0.49 4.69
N LEU A 300 20.43 -1.47 3.91
CA LEU A 300 21.35 -2.50 4.38
C LEU A 300 22.78 -1.96 4.40
N CYS A 301 23.59 -2.43 5.35
CA CYS A 301 25.00 -2.03 5.45
C CYS A 301 25.83 -2.48 4.24
N SER A 302 25.55 -3.65 3.67
CA SER A 302 26.31 -4.23 2.55
C SER A 302 25.99 -3.64 1.19
N ASP A 303 24.77 -3.08 1.01
CA ASP A 303 24.25 -2.73 -0.30
C ASP A 303 24.17 -1.21 -0.52
N PRO A 304 24.75 -0.67 -1.61
CA PRO A 304 24.58 0.74 -1.95
C PRO A 304 23.12 1.04 -2.27
N ILE A 305 22.63 2.19 -1.79
CA ILE A 305 21.27 2.67 -2.06
C ILE A 305 21.30 4.01 -2.82
N MET A 306 20.44 4.14 -3.82
CA MET A 306 20.22 5.37 -4.58
C MET A 306 19.12 6.19 -3.95
N VAL A 307 19.43 7.42 -3.54
CA VAL A 307 18.50 8.30 -2.80
C VAL A 307 18.51 9.68 -3.44
N TYR A 308 17.35 10.29 -3.63
CA TYR A 308 17.31 11.69 -4.02
C TYR A 308 17.75 12.58 -2.84
N MET A 309 18.86 13.28 -3.02
CA MET A 309 19.38 14.23 -2.05
C MET A 309 19.29 15.65 -2.61
N PRO A 310 18.62 16.56 -1.90
CA PRO A 310 18.64 17.99 -2.22
C PRO A 310 20.03 18.62 -2.11
N ALA A 311 20.21 19.77 -2.76
CA ALA A 311 21.43 20.56 -2.60
C ALA A 311 21.50 21.18 -1.19
N GLY A 312 22.73 21.44 -0.74
CA GLY A 312 22.98 22.15 0.52
C GLY A 312 23.18 21.24 1.73
N PRO A 313 23.48 21.81 2.90
CA PRO A 313 23.88 21.05 4.08
C PRO A 313 22.70 20.32 4.73
N GLY A 314 22.88 19.03 5.02
CA GLY A 314 21.98 18.19 5.80
C GLY A 314 22.73 17.39 6.87
N ARG A 315 22.03 16.98 7.92
CA ARG A 315 22.55 16.09 8.95
C ARG A 315 21.91 14.71 8.80
N LEU A 316 22.72 13.68 8.94
CA LEU A 316 22.28 12.29 9.00
C LEU A 316 22.55 11.75 10.40
N PHE A 317 21.57 11.05 10.98
CA PHE A 317 21.68 10.36 12.27
C PHE A 317 21.35 8.89 12.08
N SER A 318 22.23 7.99 12.52
CA SER A 318 21.96 6.54 12.46
C SER A 318 21.33 6.03 13.76
N SER A 319 20.35 5.14 13.63
CA SER A 319 19.80 4.35 14.73
C SER A 319 19.67 2.89 14.26
N PRO A 320 20.36 1.91 14.88
CA PRO A 320 21.33 2.04 15.98
C PRO A 320 22.67 2.72 15.59
N PRO A 321 23.55 3.09 16.55
CA PRO A 321 24.85 3.73 16.27
C PRO A 321 25.94 2.79 15.71
N SER A 322 25.57 1.64 15.12
CA SER A 322 26.49 0.68 14.54
C SER A 322 27.18 1.19 13.27
N LEU A 323 26.65 2.23 12.63
CA LEU A 323 27.22 2.81 11.41
C LEU A 323 28.57 3.51 11.69
N GLN A 324 29.64 3.03 11.07
CA GLN A 324 31.00 3.56 11.20
C GLN A 324 31.29 4.67 10.19
N THR A 325 31.01 4.41 8.92
CA THR A 325 31.27 5.34 7.81
C THR A 325 30.09 5.40 6.86
N ILE A 326 29.90 6.58 6.28
CA ILE A 326 28.95 6.83 5.21
C ILE A 326 29.67 7.54 4.07
N GLU A 327 29.48 7.04 2.86
CA GLU A 327 29.91 7.68 1.63
C GLU A 327 28.68 8.13 0.85
N VAL A 328 28.74 9.34 0.31
CA VAL A 328 27.66 9.89 -0.52
C VAL A 328 28.28 10.41 -1.81
N GLU A 329 27.87 9.83 -2.94
CA GLU A 329 28.41 10.17 -4.25
C GLU A 329 28.21 11.65 -4.57
N GLY A 330 29.30 12.36 -4.88
CA GLY A 330 29.26 13.79 -5.23
C GLY A 330 28.84 14.73 -4.09
N ALA A 331 29.00 14.32 -2.83
CA ALA A 331 28.78 15.16 -1.66
C ALA A 331 29.98 15.12 -0.70
N THR A 332 30.22 16.24 -0.03
CA THR A 332 31.19 16.27 1.07
C THR A 332 30.53 15.68 2.31
N VAL A 333 31.19 14.70 2.95
CA VAL A 333 30.72 14.08 4.19
C VAL A 333 31.72 14.38 5.31
N LYS A 334 31.23 14.94 6.42
CA LYS A 334 32.01 15.19 7.64
C LYS A 334 31.33 14.53 8.84
N ARG A 335 32.03 13.61 9.50
CA ARG A 335 31.55 13.03 10.76
C ARG A 335 31.53 14.11 11.85
N LEU A 336 30.40 14.23 12.55
CA LEU A 336 30.22 15.18 13.65
C LEU A 336 30.34 14.53 15.02
N GLY A 337 30.10 13.21 15.10
CA GLY A 337 30.17 12.43 16.34
C GLY A 337 29.81 10.97 16.10
N GLU A 338 29.49 10.26 17.17
CA GLU A 338 28.94 8.90 17.09
C GLU A 338 27.55 8.94 16.44
N GLY A 339 27.36 8.15 15.38
CA GLY A 339 26.09 8.08 14.67
C GLY A 339 25.64 9.37 13.98
N SER A 340 26.50 10.37 13.79
CA SER A 340 26.11 11.66 13.19
C SER A 340 27.09 12.18 12.14
N TRP A 341 26.54 12.61 10.99
CA TRP A 341 27.30 13.15 9.85
C TRP A 341 26.65 14.41 9.30
N LEU A 342 27.49 15.36 8.88
CA LEU A 342 27.11 16.47 8.02
C LEU A 342 27.38 16.06 6.57
N VAL A 343 26.36 16.17 5.72
CA VAL A 343 26.45 15.88 4.28
C VAL A 343 26.11 17.15 3.51
N HIS A 344 26.90 17.45 2.49
CA HIS A 344 26.72 18.65 1.66
C HIS A 344 26.82 18.30 0.16
N PRO A 345 25.70 17.91 -0.47
CA PRO A 345 25.63 17.74 -1.92
C PRO A 345 25.68 19.12 -2.61
N ALA A 346 26.56 19.27 -3.60
CA ALA A 346 26.69 20.52 -4.35
C ALA A 346 25.46 20.82 -5.23
N THR A 347 24.85 19.76 -5.78
CA THR A 347 23.64 19.83 -6.60
C THR A 347 22.62 18.78 -6.13
N ALA A 348 21.34 19.12 -6.27
CA ALA A 348 20.26 18.20 -5.99
C ALA A 348 20.24 17.07 -7.02
N GLY A 349 19.95 15.85 -6.59
CA GLY A 349 19.85 14.70 -7.49
C GLY A 349 19.91 13.36 -6.77
N TRP A 350 19.72 12.30 -7.54
CA TRP A 350 19.88 10.92 -7.08
C TRP A 350 21.34 10.61 -6.83
N ARG A 351 21.69 10.23 -5.60
CA ARG A 351 23.05 9.91 -5.16
C ARG A 351 23.11 8.49 -4.64
N ARG A 352 24.22 7.82 -4.93
CA ARG A 352 24.54 6.55 -4.29
C ARG A 352 25.08 6.81 -2.89
N ILE A 353 24.50 6.13 -1.90
CA ILE A 353 24.95 6.11 -0.52
C ILE A 353 25.52 4.72 -0.24
N ARG A 354 26.73 4.66 0.33
CA ARG A 354 27.31 3.42 0.87
C ARG A 354 27.43 3.55 2.38
N LEU A 355 27.01 2.51 3.07
CA LEU A 355 27.09 2.40 4.51
C LEU A 355 28.18 1.39 4.87
N LYS A 356 28.84 1.57 6.02
CA LYS A 356 29.74 0.56 6.57
C LYS A 356 29.49 0.46 8.07
N CYS A 357 29.03 -0.69 8.52
CA CYS A 357 28.62 -0.92 9.89
C CYS A 357 29.71 -1.63 10.69
N ARG A 358 29.59 -1.63 12.01
CA ARG A 358 30.53 -2.26 12.93
C ARG A 358 30.20 -3.75 13.03
N GLY A 359 31.03 -4.58 12.40
CA GLY A 359 30.91 -6.04 12.41
C GLY A 359 30.90 -6.60 10.99
N GLU A 360 30.85 -7.92 10.87
CA GLU A 360 30.77 -8.67 9.60
C GLU A 360 29.33 -8.98 9.17
N ALA A 361 28.32 -8.48 9.89
CA ALA A 361 26.92 -8.72 9.53
C ALA A 361 26.53 -7.83 8.36
N ASP A 362 26.80 -8.31 7.14
CA ASP A 362 26.42 -7.66 5.88
C ASP A 362 24.91 -7.38 5.77
N ASP A 363 24.09 -8.10 6.53
CA ASP A 363 22.62 -8.01 6.53
C ASP A 363 22.04 -7.04 7.57
N GLU A 364 22.87 -6.25 8.27
CA GLU A 364 22.36 -5.27 9.23
C GLU A 364 21.57 -4.16 8.52
N VAL A 365 20.32 -3.94 8.97
CA VAL A 365 19.44 -2.86 8.49
C VAL A 365 19.64 -1.61 9.34
N ILE A 366 20.03 -0.50 8.71
CA ILE A 366 20.22 0.80 9.36
C ILE A 366 19.09 1.75 8.98
N THR A 367 18.55 2.43 9.98
CA THR A 367 17.70 3.60 9.76
C THR A 367 18.51 4.89 9.93
N LEU A 368 18.58 5.69 8.87
CA LEU A 368 19.12 7.04 8.88
C LEU A 368 18.00 8.06 8.96
N LYS A 369 18.04 8.90 9.97
CA LYS A 369 17.22 10.10 10.07
C LYS A 369 17.94 11.25 9.36
N VAL A 370 17.31 11.79 8.32
CA VAL A 370 17.78 12.97 7.59
C VAL A 370 17.17 14.21 8.22
N GLN A 371 17.98 15.21 8.56
CA GLN A 371 17.52 16.53 9.01
C GLN A 371 18.16 17.62 8.15
N ARG A 372 17.35 18.50 7.57
CA ARG A 372 17.82 19.61 6.75
C ARG A 372 17.53 20.94 7.42
N LYS A 373 18.46 21.89 7.24
CA LYS A 373 18.15 23.30 7.51
C LYS A 373 17.39 23.83 6.30
N VAL A 374 16.13 24.19 6.49
CA VAL A 374 15.40 24.96 5.49
C VAL A 374 15.99 26.36 5.51
N ALA A 375 16.43 26.86 4.36
CA ALA A 375 16.68 28.29 4.24
C ALA A 375 15.33 29.03 4.47
N PRO A 376 15.26 30.06 5.33
CA PRO A 376 14.04 30.86 5.44
C PRO A 376 13.62 31.31 4.04
N ARG A 377 12.34 31.07 3.70
CA ARG A 377 11.78 31.41 2.40
C ARG A 377 11.63 32.90 2.21
#